data_AF-A0A923BGD0-F1
#
_entry.id   AF-A0A923BGD0-F1
#
_cell.length_a   1.000
_cell.length_b   1.000
_cell.length_c   1.000
_cell.angle_alpha   90.00
_cell.angle_beta   90.00
_cell.angle_gamma   90.00
#
_symmetry.space_group_name_H-M   'P 1'
#
loop_
_entity.id
_entity.type
_entity.pdbx_description
1 polymer ?
#
loop_
_entity_poly.entity_id
_entity_poly.type
_entity_poly.pdbx_seq_one_letter_code
_entity_poly.pdbx_strand_id
1 'polypeptide(L)'
;SGLLPEGALQLVIGSTGDLLDRLGGFDAVTFTGSADTAAKLRVNPNLIRESVPFTAEADSLNCAILAPDVTLDDPEFDLFVKEVAREMTGKAGQKCTAIRRVIVPEQLVDAVGERLRERLAKITVGNPKMEGVRMGALASMDQHRDVSERVEMLARGNEVLFSARDGFNPVGEGCANGAFFAPTLLLCRNAMVNDAVHDIEAFGPVSTLMTYGGIDEALALAARGKGSLVTTLVTKDPAIAAHAVPIVAASHGRVHILERESAVDSTGHGSPLPQLKHGGPGRAGGGEELGGIRAVKHFLQRAAVQGSPTMLTAVTGEYVRGGAVKESELHPFRRYFEELEVSHSLLTHRRTVSEADIVNFGGVSGDYFYMHFDEIAAKDTQFGKRIAHGYFVLSAAAGLFVSPAPGPV
;
A
#
# COMPACT_ATOMS: atom_id res chain seq x y z
N SER A 1 20.91 -9.05 24.18
CA SER A 1 19.82 -8.36 24.89
C SER A 1 18.92 -9.31 25.68
N GLY A 2 18.83 -10.60 25.31
CA GLY A 2 17.92 -11.55 25.97
C GLY A 2 16.43 -11.29 25.69
N LEU A 3 16.13 -10.40 24.73
CA LEU A 3 14.76 -10.00 24.39
C LEU A 3 14.05 -11.03 23.51
N LEU A 4 14.80 -11.85 22.76
CA LEU A 4 14.28 -12.91 21.91
C LEU A 4 14.78 -14.27 22.42
N PRO A 5 13.95 -15.33 22.32
CA PRO A 5 14.39 -16.69 22.57
C PRO A 5 15.54 -17.12 21.65
N GLU A 6 16.34 -18.08 22.10
CA GLU A 6 17.37 -18.70 21.25
C GLU A 6 16.74 -19.31 19.99
N GLY A 7 17.38 -19.09 18.84
CA GLY A 7 16.92 -19.60 17.54
C GLY A 7 15.88 -18.72 16.82
N ALA A 8 15.29 -17.72 17.46
CA ALA A 8 14.27 -16.87 16.85
C ALA A 8 14.78 -15.94 15.73
N LEU A 9 16.08 -15.61 15.73
CA LEU A 9 16.74 -14.81 14.70
C LEU A 9 18.13 -15.37 14.41
N GLN A 10 18.41 -15.63 13.14
CA GLN A 10 19.70 -16.11 12.65
C GLN A 10 20.14 -15.26 11.46
N LEU A 11 21.46 -15.13 11.24
CA LEU A 11 22.03 -14.33 10.16
C LEU A 11 23.15 -15.10 9.45
N VAL A 12 23.06 -15.14 8.12
CA VAL A 12 24.10 -15.69 7.24
C VAL A 12 24.59 -14.56 6.33
N ILE A 13 25.90 -14.27 6.37
CA ILE A 13 26.55 -13.29 5.48
C ILE A 13 27.38 -14.04 4.45
N GLY A 14 26.97 -14.00 3.18
CA GLY A 14 27.62 -14.71 2.08
C GLY A 14 26.61 -15.52 1.26
N SER A 15 27.10 -16.57 0.59
CA SER A 15 26.26 -17.48 -0.18
C SER A 15 25.32 -18.26 0.75
N THR A 16 24.09 -18.48 0.30
CA THR A 16 23.10 -19.32 0.99
C THR A 16 23.44 -20.81 0.95
N GLY A 17 24.37 -21.24 0.08
CA GLY A 17 24.75 -22.64 -0.06
C GLY A 17 23.53 -23.51 -0.38
N ASP A 18 23.33 -24.55 0.44
CA ASP A 18 22.23 -25.52 0.33
C ASP A 18 21.02 -25.17 1.21
N LEU A 19 20.89 -23.92 1.69
CA LEU A 19 19.81 -23.49 2.59
C LEU A 19 18.42 -23.82 2.03
N LEU A 20 18.17 -23.52 0.76
CA LEU A 20 16.86 -23.77 0.13
C LEU A 20 16.56 -25.26 -0.02
N ASP A 21 17.60 -26.11 -0.09
CA ASP A 21 17.46 -27.56 -0.23
C ASP A 21 17.15 -28.26 1.11
N ARG A 22 17.22 -27.50 2.22
CA ARG A 22 16.95 -27.98 3.59
C ARG A 22 15.59 -27.56 4.14
N LEU A 23 14.83 -26.75 3.40
CA LEU A 23 13.50 -26.28 3.82
C LEU A 23 12.47 -27.41 3.73
N GLY A 24 11.48 -27.40 4.62
CA GLY A 24 10.31 -28.28 4.60
C GLY A 24 9.01 -27.53 4.31
N GLY A 25 7.91 -28.25 4.12
CA GLY A 25 6.63 -27.66 3.69
C GLY A 25 5.93 -26.69 4.64
N PHE A 26 6.47 -26.47 5.85
CA PHE A 26 5.97 -25.46 6.80
C PHE A 26 6.86 -24.21 6.90
N ASP A 27 7.97 -24.17 6.16
CA ASP A 27 8.79 -22.97 6.04
C ASP A 27 8.14 -21.96 5.07
N ALA A 28 8.64 -20.74 5.06
CA ALA A 28 8.25 -19.71 4.10
C ALA A 28 9.49 -18.96 3.61
N VAL A 29 9.49 -18.59 2.33
CA VAL A 29 10.58 -17.82 1.71
C VAL A 29 10.04 -16.50 1.20
N THR A 30 10.65 -15.41 1.66
CA THR A 30 10.39 -14.05 1.17
C THR A 30 11.67 -13.51 0.52
N PHE A 31 11.59 -13.17 -0.76
CA PHE A 31 12.71 -12.71 -1.58
C PHE A 31 12.50 -11.28 -2.06
N THR A 32 13.54 -10.45 -1.95
CA THR A 32 13.60 -9.12 -2.55
C THR A 32 14.89 -9.00 -3.37
N GLY A 33 14.77 -8.68 -4.67
CA GLY A 33 15.92 -8.56 -5.56
C GLY A 33 15.52 -8.54 -7.04
N SER A 34 16.43 -8.94 -7.94
CA SER A 34 16.12 -8.88 -9.38
C SER A 34 15.09 -9.94 -9.81
N ALA A 35 14.33 -9.63 -10.85
CA ALA A 35 13.32 -10.55 -11.41
C ALA A 35 13.95 -11.88 -11.89
N ASP A 36 15.13 -11.82 -12.51
CA ASP A 36 15.87 -13.01 -12.97
C ASP A 36 16.29 -13.92 -11.81
N THR A 37 16.71 -13.34 -10.69
CA THR A 37 17.07 -14.10 -9.49
C THR A 37 15.83 -14.71 -8.86
N ALA A 38 14.75 -13.94 -8.71
CA ALA A 38 13.47 -14.45 -8.22
C ALA A 38 12.98 -15.65 -9.05
N ALA A 39 13.07 -15.56 -10.38
CA ALA A 39 12.68 -16.64 -11.28
C ALA A 39 13.52 -17.91 -11.09
N LYS A 40 14.85 -17.77 -10.93
CA LYS A 40 15.75 -18.91 -10.64
C LYS A 40 15.43 -19.56 -9.29
N LEU A 41 15.18 -18.77 -8.26
CA LEU A 41 14.86 -19.28 -6.92
C LEU A 41 13.50 -19.98 -6.89
N ARG A 42 12.49 -19.39 -7.55
CA ARG A 42 11.11 -19.92 -7.61
C ARG A 42 11.04 -21.33 -8.21
N VAL A 43 11.96 -21.67 -9.11
CA VAL A 43 12.03 -23.00 -9.73
C VAL A 43 12.95 -23.98 -9.00
N ASN A 44 13.42 -23.66 -7.78
CA ASN A 44 14.21 -24.58 -6.98
C ASN A 44 13.43 -25.90 -6.74
N PRO A 45 14.01 -27.08 -7.01
CA PRO A 45 13.32 -28.35 -6.91
C PRO A 45 12.74 -28.66 -5.53
N ASN A 46 13.43 -28.26 -4.45
CA ASN A 46 12.96 -28.51 -3.08
C ASN A 46 11.75 -27.65 -2.75
N LEU A 47 11.77 -26.36 -3.09
CA LEU A 47 10.62 -25.46 -2.87
C LEU A 47 9.35 -25.98 -3.56
N ILE A 48 9.48 -26.48 -4.79
CA ILE A 48 8.37 -27.07 -5.54
C ILE A 48 7.90 -28.37 -4.88
N ARG A 49 8.83 -29.27 -4.55
CA ARG A 49 8.51 -30.58 -3.94
C ARG A 49 7.77 -30.42 -2.62
N GLU A 50 8.26 -29.55 -1.75
CA GLU A 50 7.70 -29.31 -0.42
C GLU A 50 6.53 -28.30 -0.44
N SER A 51 6.22 -27.72 -1.61
CA SER A 51 5.19 -26.69 -1.78
C SER A 51 5.38 -25.49 -0.84
N VAL A 52 6.64 -25.09 -0.63
CA VAL A 52 7.01 -23.97 0.25
C VAL A 52 6.46 -22.67 -0.33
N PRO A 53 5.68 -21.88 0.43
CA PRO A 53 5.28 -20.54 0.03
C PRO A 53 6.48 -19.67 -0.33
N PHE A 54 6.52 -19.17 -1.56
CA PHE A 54 7.56 -18.28 -2.08
C PHE A 54 6.96 -16.94 -2.49
N THR A 55 7.20 -15.92 -1.67
CA THR A 55 6.84 -14.53 -1.95
C THR A 55 8.03 -13.81 -2.56
N ALA A 56 7.80 -13.10 -3.67
CA ALA A 56 8.83 -12.30 -4.31
C ALA A 56 8.39 -10.85 -4.50
N GLU A 57 9.28 -9.95 -4.15
CA GLU A 57 9.34 -8.58 -4.61
C GLU A 57 10.50 -8.45 -5.60
N ALA A 58 10.21 -7.96 -6.81
CA ALA A 58 11.19 -7.85 -7.89
C ALA A 58 11.24 -6.45 -8.52
N ASP A 59 12.08 -6.31 -9.55
CA ASP A 59 12.24 -5.12 -10.38
C ASP A 59 10.88 -4.51 -10.77
N SER A 60 10.79 -3.17 -10.83
CA SER A 60 9.52 -2.47 -11.04
C SER A 60 9.71 -1.13 -11.74
N LEU A 61 9.09 -1.00 -12.92
CA LEU A 61 9.03 0.28 -13.64
C LEU A 61 7.87 1.15 -13.14
N ASN A 62 7.97 1.61 -11.91
CA ASN A 62 6.99 2.52 -11.31
C ASN A 62 6.84 3.79 -12.14
N CYS A 63 5.63 4.33 -12.19
CA CYS A 63 5.35 5.54 -12.95
C CYS A 63 4.75 6.66 -12.12
N ALA A 64 4.91 7.89 -12.61
CA ALA A 64 4.13 9.03 -12.18
C ALA A 64 3.41 9.63 -13.39
N ILE A 65 2.11 9.89 -13.24
CA ILE A 65 1.23 10.41 -14.27
C ILE A 65 0.82 11.82 -13.86
N LEU A 66 1.12 12.81 -14.71
CA LEU A 66 0.54 14.15 -14.60
C LEU A 66 -0.75 14.16 -15.41
N ALA A 67 -1.89 14.44 -14.78
CA ALA A 67 -3.18 14.42 -15.43
C ALA A 67 -3.42 15.66 -16.34
N PRO A 68 -4.33 15.57 -17.33
CA PRO A 68 -4.50 16.62 -18.34
C PRO A 68 -5.17 17.90 -17.80
N ASP A 69 -5.76 17.87 -16.61
CA ASP A 69 -6.37 19.02 -15.94
C ASP A 69 -5.36 19.98 -15.32
N VAL A 70 -4.10 19.55 -15.17
CA VAL A 70 -3.03 20.32 -14.55
C VAL A 70 -2.37 21.25 -15.57
N THR A 71 -2.23 22.52 -15.20
CA THR A 71 -1.56 23.57 -15.99
C THR A 71 -0.27 24.02 -15.32
N LEU A 72 0.55 24.83 -16.02
CA LEU A 72 1.82 25.33 -15.49
C LEU A 72 1.69 26.23 -14.26
N ASP A 73 0.52 26.85 -14.08
CA ASP A 73 0.23 27.77 -12.96
C ASP A 73 -0.35 27.02 -11.74
N ASP A 74 -0.66 25.74 -11.89
CA ASP A 74 -1.22 24.94 -10.80
C ASP A 74 -0.11 24.44 -9.85
N PRO A 75 -0.34 24.50 -8.52
CA PRO A 75 0.54 23.87 -7.53
C PRO A 75 0.85 22.40 -7.84
N GLU A 76 -0.11 21.68 -8.42
CA GLU A 76 0.02 20.28 -8.81
C GLU A 76 1.20 20.04 -9.79
N PHE A 77 1.47 20.98 -10.69
CA PHE A 77 2.59 20.87 -11.63
C PHE A 77 3.93 20.89 -10.86
N ASP A 78 4.10 21.84 -9.95
CA ASP A 78 5.31 21.93 -9.13
C ASP A 78 5.47 20.73 -8.19
N LEU A 79 4.37 20.24 -7.63
CA LEU A 79 4.34 19.04 -6.80
C LEU A 79 4.79 17.82 -7.60
N PHE A 80 4.30 17.64 -8.83
CA PHE A 80 4.71 16.56 -9.73
C PHE A 80 6.21 16.58 -10.01
N VAL A 81 6.75 17.74 -10.45
CA VAL A 81 8.17 17.89 -10.75
C VAL A 81 9.03 17.63 -9.50
N LYS A 82 8.61 18.14 -8.33
CA LYS A 82 9.30 17.91 -7.05
C LYS A 82 9.29 16.44 -6.66
N GLU A 83 8.16 15.75 -6.80
CA GLU A 83 8.02 14.33 -6.47
C GLU A 83 8.94 13.48 -7.34
N VAL A 84 8.90 13.69 -8.66
CA VAL A 84 9.77 12.98 -9.63
C VAL A 84 11.24 13.20 -9.30
N ALA A 85 11.68 14.45 -9.12
CA ALA A 85 13.08 14.74 -8.80
C ALA A 85 13.52 14.14 -7.45
N ARG A 86 12.64 14.16 -6.43
CA ARG A 86 12.90 13.54 -5.13
C ARG A 86 13.06 12.03 -5.24
N GLU A 87 12.21 11.37 -6.01
CA GLU A 87 12.24 9.92 -6.18
C GLU A 87 13.42 9.45 -7.03
N MET A 88 13.85 10.24 -8.02
CA MET A 88 15.09 10.00 -8.78
C MET A 88 16.33 10.06 -7.89
N THR A 89 16.36 10.99 -6.93
CA THR A 89 17.60 11.32 -6.20
C THR A 89 17.68 10.71 -4.80
N GLY A 90 16.53 10.37 -4.20
CA GLY A 90 16.46 9.69 -2.92
C GLY A 90 17.18 8.35 -2.96
N LYS A 91 18.22 8.19 -2.12
CA LYS A 91 19.13 7.02 -2.13
C LYS A 91 19.75 6.75 -3.51
N ALA A 92 20.05 7.79 -4.27
CA ALA A 92 20.54 7.70 -5.66
C ALA A 92 19.63 6.83 -6.55
N GLY A 93 18.31 6.90 -6.32
CA GLY A 93 17.31 6.14 -7.06
C GLY A 93 17.31 4.63 -6.80
N GLN A 94 18.09 4.13 -5.84
CA GLN A 94 18.15 2.71 -5.47
C GLN A 94 17.02 2.33 -4.49
N LYS A 95 15.78 2.59 -4.91
CA LYS A 95 14.56 2.14 -4.23
C LYS A 95 13.75 1.35 -5.24
N CYS A 96 13.25 0.19 -4.85
CA CYS A 96 12.29 -0.59 -5.63
C CYS A 96 11.04 0.23 -6.00
N THR A 97 10.67 1.21 -5.17
CA THR A 97 9.56 2.15 -5.38
C THR A 97 9.97 3.46 -6.06
N ALA A 98 11.17 3.63 -6.61
CA ALA A 98 11.53 4.90 -7.26
C ALA A 98 10.79 5.07 -8.60
N ILE A 99 10.47 6.31 -8.98
CA ILE A 99 9.81 6.62 -10.25
C ILE A 99 10.80 6.35 -11.40
N ARG A 100 10.42 5.49 -12.35
CA ARG A 100 11.23 5.16 -13.54
C ARG A 100 10.64 5.76 -14.82
N ARG A 101 9.32 5.91 -14.85
CA ARG A 101 8.55 6.37 -16.01
C ARG A 101 7.72 7.59 -15.63
N VAL A 102 7.86 8.68 -16.37
CA VAL A 102 7.19 9.95 -16.07
C VAL A 102 6.26 10.25 -17.23
N ILE A 103 4.96 10.02 -17.04
CA ILE A 103 3.93 10.06 -18.07
C ILE A 103 3.23 11.43 -18.00
N VAL A 104 3.33 12.22 -19.07
CA VAL A 104 2.88 13.62 -19.10
C VAL A 104 2.10 13.93 -20.38
N PRO A 105 1.17 14.92 -20.37
CA PRO A 105 0.52 15.37 -21.59
C PRO A 105 1.54 15.85 -22.61
N GLU A 106 1.33 15.56 -23.90
CA GLU A 106 2.24 15.95 -24.98
C GLU A 106 2.60 17.45 -24.95
N GLN A 107 1.62 18.31 -24.70
CA GLN A 107 1.80 19.76 -24.63
C GLN A 107 2.60 20.26 -23.42
N LEU A 108 2.80 19.43 -22.38
CA LEU A 108 3.53 19.81 -21.16
C LEU A 108 4.93 19.20 -21.08
N VAL A 109 5.30 18.30 -22.00
CA VAL A 109 6.52 17.51 -21.87
C VAL A 109 7.79 18.35 -21.84
N ASP A 110 7.87 19.39 -22.67
CA ASP A 110 9.05 20.25 -22.73
C ASP A 110 9.16 21.09 -21.47
N ALA A 111 8.04 21.59 -20.94
CA ALA A 111 8.00 22.35 -19.69
C ALA A 111 8.36 21.49 -18.47
N VAL A 112 7.84 20.26 -18.39
CA VAL A 112 8.22 19.30 -17.34
C VAL A 112 9.70 18.94 -17.46
N GLY A 113 10.17 18.66 -18.68
CA GLY A 113 11.57 18.34 -18.95
C GLY A 113 12.51 19.44 -18.48
N GLU A 114 12.24 20.69 -18.83
CA GLU A 114 13.05 21.83 -18.43
C GLU A 114 13.04 22.02 -16.90
N ARG A 115 11.87 21.96 -16.26
CA ARG A 115 11.75 22.11 -14.81
C ARG A 115 12.45 20.99 -14.04
N LEU A 116 12.43 19.76 -14.57
CA LEU A 116 13.22 18.66 -14.01
C LEU A 116 14.72 18.90 -14.20
N ARG A 117 15.19 19.34 -15.37
CA ARG A 117 16.60 19.70 -15.60
C ARG A 117 17.09 20.75 -14.60
N GLU A 118 16.34 21.85 -14.45
CA GLU A 118 16.65 22.93 -13.52
C GLU A 118 16.75 22.44 -12.07
N ARG A 119 15.88 21.51 -11.66
CA ARG A 119 15.93 20.91 -10.31
C ARG A 119 17.09 19.94 -10.15
N LEU A 120 17.30 19.06 -11.11
CA LEU A 120 18.37 18.04 -11.07
C LEU A 120 19.76 18.69 -11.12
N ALA A 121 19.95 19.79 -11.86
CA ALA A 121 21.19 20.55 -11.89
C ALA A 121 21.59 21.15 -10.53
N LYS A 122 20.63 21.35 -9.62
CA LYS A 122 20.88 21.85 -8.25
C LYS A 122 21.24 20.75 -7.25
N ILE A 123 21.24 19.48 -7.67
CA ILE A 123 21.52 18.34 -6.79
C ILE A 123 23.03 18.13 -6.71
N THR A 124 23.62 18.54 -5.60
CA THR A 124 25.03 18.27 -5.30
C THR A 124 25.23 16.78 -5.01
N VAL A 125 25.98 16.10 -5.87
CA VAL A 125 26.39 14.70 -5.72
C VAL A 125 27.76 14.66 -5.06
N GLY A 126 27.98 13.76 -4.09
CA GLY A 126 29.29 13.69 -3.45
C GLY A 126 29.35 12.84 -2.19
N ASN A 127 30.47 12.95 -1.49
CA ASN A 127 30.68 12.26 -0.22
C ASN A 127 29.62 12.69 0.80
N PRO A 128 28.81 11.75 1.35
CA PRO A 128 27.70 12.09 2.24
C PRO A 128 28.12 12.75 3.56
N LYS A 129 29.43 12.74 3.91
CA LYS A 129 29.96 13.45 5.07
C LYS A 129 30.14 14.96 4.83
N MET A 130 30.14 15.41 3.58
CA MET A 130 30.33 16.82 3.24
C MET A 130 28.99 17.57 3.34
N GLU A 131 29.00 18.70 4.03
CA GLU A 131 27.84 19.59 4.11
C GLU A 131 27.42 20.06 2.71
N GLY A 132 26.11 20.18 2.48
CA GLY A 132 25.58 20.60 1.19
C GLY A 132 25.34 19.46 0.19
N VAL A 133 25.98 18.29 0.35
CA VAL A 133 25.69 17.11 -0.48
C VAL A 133 24.23 16.68 -0.30
N ARG A 134 23.54 16.40 -1.41
CA ARG A 134 22.12 16.01 -1.46
C ARG A 134 21.92 14.59 -1.97
N MET A 135 22.87 14.05 -2.74
CA MET A 135 22.84 12.67 -3.24
C MET A 135 24.21 11.99 -3.08
N GLY A 136 24.20 10.77 -2.56
CA GLY A 136 25.41 9.94 -2.40
C GLY A 136 25.72 9.09 -3.64
N ALA A 137 26.56 8.07 -3.45
CA ALA A 137 26.90 7.09 -4.47
C ALA A 137 25.86 5.95 -4.56
N LEU A 138 25.93 5.18 -5.65
CA LEU A 138 25.36 3.84 -5.73
C LEU A 138 26.05 2.89 -4.74
N ALA A 139 25.45 1.73 -4.50
CA ALA A 139 25.91 0.79 -3.47
C ALA A 139 27.28 0.16 -3.77
N SER A 140 27.61 -0.02 -5.05
CA SER A 140 28.88 -0.62 -5.49
C SER A 140 29.24 -0.22 -6.91
N MET A 141 30.50 -0.45 -7.29
CA MET A 141 30.95 -0.26 -8.68
C MET A 141 30.28 -1.24 -9.65
N ASP A 142 29.82 -2.39 -9.18
CA ASP A 142 29.08 -3.36 -9.99
C ASP A 142 27.70 -2.80 -10.33
N GLN A 143 27.00 -2.24 -9.33
CA GLN A 143 25.74 -1.51 -9.56
C GLN A 143 25.93 -0.32 -10.49
N HIS A 144 27.06 0.40 -10.39
CA HIS A 144 27.36 1.47 -11.33
C HIS A 144 27.47 0.97 -12.77
N ARG A 145 28.18 -0.15 -13.01
CA ARG A 145 28.29 -0.73 -14.36
C ARG A 145 26.93 -1.18 -14.89
N ASP A 146 26.14 -1.87 -14.06
CA ASP A 146 24.79 -2.30 -14.42
C ASP A 146 23.92 -1.10 -14.81
N VAL A 147 23.91 -0.03 -14.02
CA VAL A 147 23.13 1.19 -14.34
C VAL A 147 23.64 1.84 -15.63
N SER A 148 24.95 1.95 -15.83
CA SER A 148 25.54 2.48 -17.07
C SER A 148 25.06 1.72 -18.30
N GLU A 149 25.13 0.39 -18.28
CA GLU A 149 24.70 -0.46 -19.40
C GLU A 149 23.21 -0.26 -19.73
N ARG A 150 22.36 -0.20 -18.69
CA ARG A 150 20.91 0.02 -18.88
C ARG A 150 20.60 1.41 -19.44
N VAL A 151 21.33 2.44 -19.00
CA VAL A 151 21.21 3.80 -19.55
C VAL A 151 21.63 3.83 -21.03
N GLU A 152 22.72 3.16 -21.40
CA GLU A 152 23.14 3.06 -22.80
C GLU A 152 22.08 2.39 -23.68
N MET A 153 21.45 1.31 -23.18
CA MET A 153 20.36 0.64 -23.90
C MET A 153 19.15 1.57 -24.07
N LEU A 154 18.77 2.30 -23.03
CA LEU A 154 17.67 3.27 -23.08
C LEU A 154 17.99 4.43 -24.04
N ALA A 155 19.22 4.93 -24.06
CA ALA A 155 19.62 6.08 -24.89
C ALA A 155 19.61 5.80 -26.40
N ARG A 156 19.61 4.52 -26.85
CA ARG A 156 19.58 4.16 -28.28
C ARG A 156 18.28 4.57 -28.99
N GLY A 157 17.18 4.68 -28.26
CA GLY A 157 15.85 4.99 -28.81
C GLY A 157 15.17 6.18 -28.15
N ASN A 158 15.88 6.92 -27.30
CA ASN A 158 15.34 8.01 -26.50
C ASN A 158 16.31 9.19 -26.48
N GLU A 159 15.76 10.40 -26.41
CA GLU A 159 16.55 11.60 -26.22
C GLU A 159 17.07 11.67 -24.78
N VAL A 160 18.34 12.03 -24.59
CA VAL A 160 18.89 12.29 -23.26
C VAL A 160 18.71 13.79 -22.99
N LEU A 161 17.91 14.16 -21.99
CA LEU A 161 17.65 15.56 -21.61
C LEU A 161 18.61 16.08 -20.54
N PHE A 162 19.02 15.21 -19.61
CA PHE A 162 19.96 15.53 -18.54
C PHE A 162 20.83 14.32 -18.24
N SER A 163 22.14 14.50 -18.06
CA SER A 163 23.08 13.41 -17.76
C SER A 163 24.42 13.95 -17.25
N ALA A 164 25.44 13.10 -17.19
CA ALA A 164 26.79 13.48 -16.80
C ALA A 164 27.40 14.64 -17.63
N ARG A 165 26.98 14.78 -18.90
CA ARG A 165 27.47 15.83 -19.80
C ARG A 165 27.06 17.25 -19.38
N ASP A 166 26.05 17.36 -18.51
CA ASP A 166 25.48 18.63 -18.06
C ASP A 166 26.19 19.17 -16.79
N GLY A 167 27.49 18.89 -16.64
CA GLY A 167 28.33 19.40 -15.56
C GLY A 167 28.44 18.50 -14.33
N PHE A 168 28.46 17.17 -14.51
CA PHE A 168 28.60 16.24 -13.39
C PHE A 168 30.00 16.28 -12.77
N ASN A 169 30.05 16.71 -11.50
CA ASN A 169 31.28 16.85 -10.74
C ASN A 169 31.05 16.44 -9.28
N PRO A 170 31.16 15.13 -8.93
CA PRO A 170 31.02 14.67 -7.56
C PRO A 170 32.04 15.32 -6.61
N VAL A 171 31.57 15.84 -5.48
CA VAL A 171 32.41 16.61 -4.54
C VAL A 171 32.78 15.82 -3.28
N GLY A 172 34.00 16.04 -2.80
CA GLY A 172 34.51 15.50 -1.55
C GLY A 172 35.49 14.34 -1.68
N GLU A 173 36.03 13.93 -0.53
CA GLU A 173 37.06 12.91 -0.47
C GLU A 173 36.52 11.55 -0.93
N GLY A 174 37.32 10.81 -1.71
CA GLY A 174 36.97 9.48 -2.20
C GLY A 174 36.08 9.46 -3.46
N CYS A 175 35.66 10.62 -3.98
CA CYS A 175 34.80 10.69 -5.16
C CYS A 175 35.41 10.08 -6.43
N ALA A 176 36.73 10.19 -6.62
CA ALA A 176 37.41 9.64 -7.79
C ALA A 176 37.28 8.11 -7.94
N ASN A 177 37.09 7.39 -6.83
CA ASN A 177 36.98 5.93 -6.79
C ASN A 177 35.61 5.44 -6.29
N GLY A 178 34.64 6.35 -6.14
CA GLY A 178 33.31 6.02 -5.65
C GLY A 178 32.33 5.73 -6.79
N ALA A 179 31.30 4.94 -6.50
CA ALA A 179 30.24 4.59 -7.44
C ALA A 179 29.22 5.74 -7.64
N PHE A 180 29.69 6.96 -7.88
CA PHE A 180 28.83 8.13 -8.07
C PHE A 180 28.24 8.13 -9.48
N PHE A 181 26.93 8.33 -9.59
CA PHE A 181 26.21 8.35 -10.86
C PHE A 181 25.43 9.66 -11.03
N ALA A 182 25.50 10.25 -12.21
CA ALA A 182 24.77 11.48 -12.52
C ALA A 182 23.27 11.21 -12.63
N PRO A 183 22.38 12.03 -12.02
CA PRO A 183 20.96 11.95 -12.35
C PRO A 183 20.78 12.02 -13.86
N THR A 184 20.01 11.09 -14.42
CA THR A 184 19.84 10.94 -15.86
C THR A 184 18.36 10.98 -16.22
N LEU A 185 17.97 11.96 -17.03
CA LEU A 185 16.60 12.14 -17.50
C LEU A 185 16.57 11.88 -19.01
N LEU A 186 15.76 10.92 -19.44
CA LEU A 186 15.52 10.63 -20.85
C LEU A 186 14.13 11.10 -21.28
N LEU A 187 13.88 11.17 -22.58
CA LEU A 187 12.60 11.48 -23.19
C LEU A 187 12.26 10.50 -24.33
N CYS A 188 11.08 9.92 -24.23
CA CYS A 188 10.48 9.01 -25.20
C CYS A 188 9.15 9.61 -25.72
N ARG A 189 9.17 10.26 -26.89
CA ARG A 189 7.95 10.85 -27.47
C ARG A 189 6.98 9.78 -28.03
N ASN A 190 7.48 8.61 -28.41
CA ASN A 190 6.69 7.52 -29.02
C ASN A 190 6.64 6.27 -28.12
N ALA A 191 6.29 6.44 -26.85
CA ALA A 191 6.34 5.37 -25.85
C ALA A 191 5.35 4.22 -26.12
N MET A 192 4.33 4.40 -26.97
CA MET A 192 3.47 3.29 -27.42
C MET A 192 4.18 2.33 -28.38
N VAL A 193 5.27 2.73 -29.03
CA VAL A 193 6.02 1.91 -29.99
C VAL A 193 7.38 1.48 -29.43
N ASN A 194 8.01 2.32 -28.60
CA ASN A 194 9.32 2.00 -28.02
C ASN A 194 9.19 1.13 -26.76
N ASP A 195 9.40 -0.17 -26.89
CA ASP A 195 9.28 -1.12 -25.78
C ASP A 195 10.38 -0.97 -24.72
N ALA A 196 11.54 -0.38 -25.08
CA ALA A 196 12.68 -0.30 -24.18
C ALA A 196 12.34 0.42 -22.86
N VAL A 197 11.54 1.48 -22.91
CA VAL A 197 11.13 2.26 -21.72
C VAL A 197 10.14 1.51 -20.83
N HIS A 198 9.58 0.41 -21.32
CA HIS A 198 8.65 -0.45 -20.61
C HIS A 198 9.26 -1.78 -20.18
N ASP A 199 10.51 -2.07 -20.60
CA ASP A 199 11.17 -3.35 -20.36
C ASP A 199 12.53 -3.25 -19.66
N ILE A 200 13.20 -2.09 -19.73
CA ILE A 200 14.53 -1.90 -19.17
C ILE A 200 14.45 -1.01 -17.93
N GLU A 201 14.80 -1.57 -16.77
CA GLU A 201 15.03 -0.80 -15.55
C GLU A 201 16.53 -0.48 -15.38
N ALA A 202 16.84 0.80 -15.18
CA ALA A 202 18.13 1.24 -14.67
C ALA A 202 17.98 1.55 -13.17
N PHE A 203 18.50 0.67 -12.30
CA PHE A 203 18.33 0.75 -10.84
C PHE A 203 19.23 1.81 -10.19
N GLY A 204 19.06 3.06 -10.61
CA GLY A 204 19.83 4.22 -10.18
C GLY A 204 19.02 5.51 -10.34
N PRO A 205 19.66 6.69 -10.40
CA PRO A 205 18.96 7.97 -10.47
C PRO A 205 18.52 8.28 -11.91
N VAL A 206 17.73 7.38 -12.50
CA VAL A 206 17.35 7.38 -13.91
C VAL A 206 15.83 7.33 -14.06
N SER A 207 15.27 8.22 -14.88
CA SER A 207 13.87 8.18 -15.30
C SER A 207 13.71 8.60 -16.75
N THR A 208 12.65 8.12 -17.39
CA THR A 208 12.29 8.49 -18.76
C THR A 208 10.93 9.19 -18.78
N LEU A 209 10.90 10.41 -19.32
CA LEU A 209 9.67 11.12 -19.69
C LEU A 209 9.02 10.45 -20.89
N MET A 210 7.70 10.42 -20.90
CA MET A 210 6.89 9.94 -22.02
C MET A 210 5.61 10.73 -22.16
N THR A 211 5.22 10.96 -23.41
CA THR A 211 4.03 11.73 -23.77
C THR A 211 2.82 10.85 -23.98
N TYR A 212 1.65 11.43 -23.77
CA TYR A 212 0.36 10.84 -24.13
C TYR A 212 -0.58 11.92 -24.68
N GLY A 213 -1.55 11.52 -25.52
CA GLY A 213 -2.57 12.41 -26.09
C GLY A 213 -3.88 12.48 -25.28
N GLY A 214 -4.24 11.42 -24.56
CA GLY A 214 -5.37 11.41 -23.62
C GLY A 214 -5.14 10.54 -22.38
N ILE A 215 -5.92 10.76 -21.32
CA ILE A 215 -5.73 10.06 -20.04
C ILE A 215 -5.77 8.53 -20.22
N ASP A 216 -6.64 7.98 -21.07
CA ASP A 216 -6.70 6.54 -21.31
C ASP A 216 -5.40 5.97 -21.91
N GLU A 217 -4.71 6.73 -22.77
CA GLU A 217 -3.39 6.36 -23.27
C GLU A 217 -2.33 6.40 -22.16
N ALA A 218 -2.41 7.36 -21.24
CA ALA A 218 -1.55 7.40 -20.05
C ALA A 218 -1.71 6.15 -19.18
N LEU A 219 -2.96 5.70 -18.97
CA LEU A 219 -3.27 4.49 -18.21
C LEU A 219 -2.79 3.22 -18.95
N ALA A 220 -2.95 3.18 -20.28
CA ALA A 220 -2.41 2.10 -21.11
C ALA A 220 -0.88 2.04 -21.01
N LEU A 221 -0.18 3.18 -21.13
CA LEU A 221 1.26 3.30 -20.94
C LEU A 221 1.67 2.82 -19.54
N ALA A 222 0.96 3.22 -18.49
CA ALA A 222 1.22 2.76 -17.12
C ALA A 222 1.21 1.23 -17.03
N ALA A 223 0.20 0.57 -17.62
CA ALA A 223 0.08 -0.89 -17.65
C ALA A 223 1.20 -1.59 -18.44
N ARG A 224 1.84 -0.93 -19.41
CA ARG A 224 2.97 -1.49 -20.18
C ARG A 224 4.19 -1.81 -19.34
N GLY A 225 4.28 -1.32 -18.09
CA GLY A 225 5.28 -1.77 -17.11
C GLY A 225 5.16 -3.25 -16.72
N LYS A 226 4.12 -3.96 -17.18
CA LYS A 226 3.85 -5.39 -16.95
C LYS A 226 3.68 -5.74 -15.47
N GLY A 227 3.12 -4.80 -14.70
CA GLY A 227 2.94 -4.92 -13.26
C GLY A 227 4.03 -4.15 -12.49
N SER A 228 3.63 -3.29 -11.56
CA SER A 228 4.54 -2.42 -10.82
C SER A 228 4.15 -2.31 -9.35
N LEU A 229 5.10 -1.92 -8.50
CA LEU A 229 4.89 -1.75 -7.07
C LEU A 229 3.99 -0.56 -6.80
N VAL A 230 4.26 0.59 -7.43
CA VAL A 230 3.53 1.82 -7.18
C VAL A 230 3.38 2.69 -8.43
N THR A 231 2.27 3.43 -8.51
CA THR A 231 2.13 4.59 -9.40
C THR A 231 1.71 5.84 -8.61
N THR A 232 2.12 7.02 -9.06
CA THR A 232 1.53 8.30 -8.64
C THR A 232 0.63 8.85 -9.73
N LEU A 233 -0.58 9.31 -9.38
CA LEU A 233 -1.40 10.19 -10.21
C LEU A 233 -1.43 11.58 -9.57
N VAL A 234 -1.08 12.60 -10.35
CA VAL A 234 -1.19 14.00 -9.92
C VAL A 234 -2.31 14.67 -10.70
N THR A 235 -3.39 15.01 -10.01
CA THR A 235 -4.61 15.63 -10.58
C THR A 235 -5.32 16.43 -9.50
N LYS A 236 -5.95 17.54 -9.86
CA LYS A 236 -6.83 18.31 -8.96
C LYS A 236 -8.31 17.98 -9.18
N ASP A 237 -8.63 17.11 -10.13
CA ASP A 237 -10.00 16.68 -10.45
C ASP A 237 -10.33 15.29 -9.85
N PRO A 238 -11.25 15.23 -8.87
CA PRO A 238 -11.73 13.96 -8.32
C PRO A 238 -12.33 13.00 -9.35
N ALA A 239 -12.92 13.50 -10.44
CA ALA A 239 -13.51 12.64 -11.48
C ALA A 239 -12.42 11.90 -12.28
N ILE A 240 -11.30 12.57 -12.57
CA ILE A 240 -10.14 11.93 -13.21
C ILE A 240 -9.56 10.85 -12.29
N ALA A 241 -9.41 11.14 -11.00
CA ALA A 241 -8.96 10.16 -10.02
C ALA A 241 -9.90 8.94 -9.94
N ALA A 242 -11.22 9.17 -9.86
CA ALA A 242 -12.22 8.11 -9.80
C ALA A 242 -12.23 7.21 -11.05
N HIS A 243 -11.94 7.77 -12.23
CA HIS A 243 -11.78 7.01 -13.48
C HIS A 243 -10.45 6.24 -13.54
N ALA A 244 -9.34 6.91 -13.26
CA ALA A 244 -8.00 6.37 -13.44
C ALA A 244 -7.63 5.29 -12.42
N VAL A 245 -7.95 5.50 -11.14
CA VAL A 245 -7.48 4.66 -10.02
C VAL A 245 -7.87 3.19 -10.19
N PRO A 246 -9.14 2.82 -10.47
CA PRO A 246 -9.51 1.42 -10.68
C PRO A 246 -8.75 0.75 -11.82
N ILE A 247 -8.39 1.51 -12.87
CA ILE A 247 -7.68 1.01 -14.05
C ILE A 247 -6.20 0.76 -13.71
N VAL A 248 -5.50 1.74 -13.11
CA VAL A 248 -4.08 1.54 -12.77
C VAL A 248 -3.90 0.55 -11.62
N ALA A 249 -4.84 0.46 -10.68
CA ALA A 249 -4.78 -0.50 -9.57
C ALA A 249 -4.79 -1.97 -10.04
N ALA A 250 -5.26 -2.27 -11.25
CA ALA A 250 -5.17 -3.61 -11.82
C ALA A 250 -3.73 -4.05 -12.12
N SER A 251 -2.81 -3.09 -12.31
CA SER A 251 -1.40 -3.35 -12.62
C SER A 251 -0.42 -2.80 -11.56
N HIS A 252 -0.90 -2.12 -10.53
CA HIS A 252 -0.06 -1.52 -9.49
C HIS A 252 -0.48 -1.97 -8.10
N GLY A 253 0.49 -2.32 -7.26
CA GLY A 253 0.23 -2.71 -5.88
C GLY A 253 -0.23 -1.58 -4.97
N ARG A 254 0.19 -0.35 -5.30
CA ARG A 254 -0.18 0.88 -4.62
C ARG A 254 -0.40 2.01 -5.62
N VAL A 255 -1.44 2.81 -5.38
CA VAL A 255 -1.73 4.02 -6.16
C VAL A 255 -1.67 5.20 -5.20
N HIS A 256 -0.81 6.17 -5.50
CA HIS A 256 -0.65 7.40 -4.73
C HIS A 256 -1.29 8.56 -5.50
N ILE A 257 -2.33 9.18 -4.94
CA ILE A 257 -2.95 10.37 -5.54
C ILE A 257 -2.35 11.58 -4.82
N LEU A 258 -1.78 12.50 -5.59
CA LEU A 258 -1.12 13.68 -5.06
C LEU A 258 -1.76 14.93 -5.64
N GLU A 259 -2.18 15.81 -4.75
CA GLU A 259 -2.61 17.18 -5.04
C GLU A 259 -2.27 18.07 -3.84
N ARG A 260 -2.60 19.36 -3.91
CA ARG A 260 -2.22 20.37 -2.91
C ARG A 260 -2.57 20.04 -1.45
N GLU A 261 -3.70 19.39 -1.19
CA GLU A 261 -4.13 19.02 0.17
C GLU A 261 -3.34 17.81 0.67
N SER A 262 -3.31 16.72 -0.11
CA SER A 262 -2.56 15.49 0.16
C SER A 262 -1.07 15.74 0.35
N ALA A 263 -0.48 16.68 -0.41
CA ALA A 263 0.94 16.98 -0.39
C ALA A 263 1.47 17.50 0.96
N VAL A 264 0.62 18.07 1.81
CA VAL A 264 1.02 18.63 3.11
C VAL A 264 1.54 17.53 4.05
N ASP A 265 0.81 16.42 4.13
CA ASP A 265 1.11 15.30 5.03
C ASP A 265 1.49 14.00 4.28
N SER A 266 1.68 14.08 2.95
CA SER A 266 2.07 12.94 2.15
C SER A 266 3.43 12.39 2.57
N THR A 267 3.45 11.09 2.83
CA THR A 267 4.70 10.34 3.09
C THR A 267 5.51 10.12 1.82
N GLY A 268 4.93 10.43 0.65
CA GLY A 268 5.57 10.34 -0.65
C GLY A 268 5.38 9.03 -1.39
N HIS A 269 5.72 9.04 -2.67
CA HIS A 269 5.69 7.87 -3.53
C HIS A 269 6.60 6.75 -3.04
N GLY A 270 7.84 7.07 -2.65
CA GLY A 270 8.87 6.08 -2.34
C GLY A 270 9.00 5.67 -0.88
N SER A 271 7.95 5.86 -0.08
CA SER A 271 7.92 5.51 1.35
C SER A 271 6.81 4.47 1.60
N PRO A 272 7.10 3.16 1.49
CA PRO A 272 6.10 2.13 1.79
C PRO A 272 5.76 2.14 3.29
N LEU A 273 4.48 2.35 3.61
CA LEU A 273 4.00 2.39 5.00
C LEU A 273 3.68 0.99 5.52
N PRO A 274 3.98 0.67 6.80
CA PRO A 274 3.82 -0.68 7.34
C PRO A 274 2.38 -1.20 7.33
N GLN A 275 1.39 -0.29 7.37
CA GLN A 275 -0.04 -0.62 7.31
C GLN A 275 -0.61 -0.70 5.89
N LEU A 276 0.13 -0.23 4.88
CA LEU A 276 -0.26 -0.30 3.48
C LEU A 276 0.43 -1.48 2.80
N LYS A 277 -0.25 -2.11 1.84
CA LYS A 277 0.34 -3.18 1.05
C LYS A 277 1.57 -2.65 0.30
N HIS A 278 2.66 -3.41 0.36
CA HIS A 278 3.84 -3.28 -0.49
C HIS A 278 3.98 -4.56 -1.33
N GLY A 279 4.42 -4.47 -2.58
CA GLY A 279 4.35 -5.58 -3.54
C GLY A 279 3.29 -5.35 -4.62
N GLY A 280 3.48 -5.96 -5.80
CA GLY A 280 2.68 -5.70 -7.01
C GLY A 280 2.62 -6.90 -7.95
N PRO A 281 1.70 -6.91 -8.92
CA PRO A 281 1.52 -8.04 -9.84
C PRO A 281 2.66 -8.13 -10.86
N GLY A 282 2.70 -9.23 -11.62
CA GLY A 282 3.54 -9.38 -12.81
C GLY A 282 5.03 -9.20 -12.52
N ARG A 283 5.67 -8.23 -13.20
CA ARG A 283 7.11 -7.96 -13.08
C ARG A 283 7.54 -7.67 -11.65
N ALA A 284 6.72 -6.97 -10.88
CA ALA A 284 7.00 -6.63 -9.48
C ALA A 284 7.04 -7.86 -8.54
N GLY A 285 6.78 -9.06 -9.04
CA GLY A 285 7.02 -10.34 -8.37
C GLY A 285 5.75 -11.13 -8.02
N GLY A 286 4.61 -10.44 -7.92
CA GLY A 286 3.31 -11.01 -7.56
C GLY A 286 3.08 -11.17 -6.05
N GLY A 287 4.09 -10.91 -5.24
CA GLY A 287 4.03 -10.99 -3.78
C GLY A 287 3.33 -9.81 -3.11
N GLU A 288 2.99 -10.00 -1.84
CA GLU A 288 2.53 -8.93 -0.95
C GLU A 288 3.32 -8.97 0.37
N GLU A 289 3.67 -7.79 0.85
CA GLU A 289 4.35 -7.53 2.11
C GLU A 289 3.66 -6.36 2.83
N LEU A 290 4.02 -6.15 4.09
CA LEU A 290 3.44 -5.11 4.94
C LEU A 290 1.89 -5.25 5.01
N GLY A 291 1.14 -4.16 4.82
CA GLY A 291 -0.32 -4.23 4.86
C GLY A 291 -0.91 -4.55 6.24
N GLY A 292 -0.16 -4.27 7.31
CA GLY A 292 -0.56 -4.50 8.69
C GLY A 292 -0.76 -5.99 9.00
N ILE A 293 -1.94 -6.36 9.48
CA ILE A 293 -2.26 -7.76 9.82
C ILE A 293 -2.25 -8.70 8.60
N ARG A 294 -2.24 -8.17 7.37
CA ARG A 294 -2.13 -8.98 6.15
C ARG A 294 -0.78 -9.69 6.07
N ALA A 295 0.33 -9.00 6.35
CA ALA A 295 1.67 -9.60 6.39
C ALA A 295 1.75 -10.80 7.33
N VAL A 296 1.19 -10.68 8.53
CA VAL A 296 1.23 -11.75 9.54
C VAL A 296 0.56 -13.02 9.03
N LYS A 297 -0.49 -12.91 8.20
CA LYS A 297 -1.22 -14.07 7.66
C LYS A 297 -0.41 -14.90 6.67
N HIS A 298 0.69 -14.39 6.12
CA HIS A 298 1.60 -15.19 5.29
C HIS A 298 2.44 -16.18 6.12
N PHE A 299 2.59 -15.93 7.41
CA PHE A 299 3.34 -16.77 8.35
C PHE A 299 2.41 -17.60 9.26
N LEU A 300 1.12 -17.69 8.92
CA LEU A 300 0.12 -18.47 9.64
C LEU A 300 -0.55 -19.47 8.69
N GLN A 301 -0.89 -20.65 9.19
CA GLN A 301 -1.72 -21.61 8.48
C GLN A 301 -3.20 -21.37 8.76
N ARG A 302 -4.00 -21.12 7.72
CA ARG A 302 -5.46 -20.99 7.86
C ARG A 302 -6.13 -22.35 7.78
N ALA A 303 -6.96 -22.67 8.77
CA ALA A 303 -7.78 -23.89 8.79
C ALA A 303 -9.26 -23.54 8.96
N ALA A 304 -10.13 -24.19 8.18
CA ALA A 304 -11.58 -24.11 8.37
C ALA A 304 -12.00 -25.17 9.39
N VAL A 305 -12.22 -24.77 10.64
CA VAL A 305 -12.66 -25.66 11.72
C VAL A 305 -14.17 -25.78 11.70
N GLN A 306 -14.68 -27.01 11.65
CA GLN A 306 -16.11 -27.31 11.71
C GLN A 306 -16.45 -28.01 13.03
N GLY A 307 -17.63 -27.73 13.57
CA GLY A 307 -18.10 -28.29 14.83
C GLY A 307 -19.41 -27.68 15.27
N SER A 308 -19.96 -28.16 16.38
CA SER A 308 -21.10 -27.50 17.01
C SER A 308 -20.69 -26.10 17.52
N PRO A 309 -21.61 -25.14 17.64
CA PRO A 309 -21.30 -23.81 18.17
C PRO A 309 -20.62 -23.84 19.55
N THR A 310 -20.99 -24.78 20.42
CA THR A 310 -20.34 -24.97 21.73
C THR A 310 -18.88 -25.38 21.59
N MET A 311 -18.58 -26.33 20.69
CA MET A 311 -17.19 -26.75 20.44
C MET A 311 -16.38 -25.63 19.82
N LEU A 312 -16.95 -24.90 18.85
CA LEU A 312 -16.28 -23.77 18.22
C LEU A 312 -15.99 -22.67 19.24
N THR A 313 -16.90 -22.40 20.17
CA THR A 313 -16.69 -21.44 21.26
C THR A 313 -15.49 -21.82 22.13
N ALA A 314 -15.34 -23.10 22.46
CA ALA A 314 -14.21 -23.58 23.24
C ALA A 314 -12.88 -23.50 22.47
N VAL A 315 -12.92 -23.72 21.15
CA VAL A 315 -11.72 -23.64 20.28
C VAL A 315 -11.27 -22.20 20.06
N THR A 316 -12.19 -21.27 19.83
CA THR A 316 -11.85 -19.86 19.54
C THR A 316 -11.61 -19.03 20.78
N GLY A 317 -12.13 -19.45 21.94
CA GLY A 317 -12.17 -18.60 23.13
C GLY A 317 -13.13 -17.41 22.97
N GLU A 318 -14.12 -17.52 22.08
CA GLU A 318 -15.11 -16.48 21.79
C GLU A 318 -16.49 -17.12 21.63
N TYR A 319 -17.55 -16.49 22.15
CA TYR A 319 -18.89 -17.06 22.07
C TYR A 319 -19.40 -17.14 20.63
N VAL A 320 -19.80 -18.34 20.21
CA VAL A 320 -20.42 -18.59 18.90
C VAL A 320 -21.94 -18.74 19.08
N ARG A 321 -22.71 -18.05 18.22
CA ARG A 321 -24.18 -18.09 18.25
C ARG A 321 -24.71 -19.53 18.24
N GLY A 322 -25.55 -19.85 19.22
CA GLY A 322 -26.13 -21.20 19.41
C GLY A 322 -25.26 -22.11 20.28
N GLY A 323 -24.15 -21.61 20.83
CA GLY A 323 -23.34 -22.31 21.82
C GLY A 323 -24.04 -22.39 23.18
N ALA A 324 -23.62 -23.35 24.00
CA ALA A 324 -24.07 -23.45 25.37
C ALA A 324 -23.67 -22.20 26.18
N VAL A 325 -24.57 -21.75 27.05
CA VAL A 325 -24.37 -20.60 27.92
C VAL A 325 -24.12 -21.03 29.36
N LYS A 326 -23.46 -20.16 30.12
CA LYS A 326 -23.21 -20.30 31.56
C LYS A 326 -24.00 -19.23 32.29
N GLU A 327 -25.15 -19.59 32.81
CA GLU A 327 -25.96 -18.71 33.64
C GLU A 327 -25.54 -18.86 35.11
N SER A 328 -25.54 -17.75 35.83
CA SER A 328 -25.28 -17.72 37.28
C SER A 328 -26.17 -16.69 37.94
N GLU A 329 -26.40 -16.84 39.25
CA GLU A 329 -27.13 -15.84 40.03
C GLU A 329 -26.44 -14.48 40.05
N LEU A 330 -25.10 -14.47 39.99
CA LEU A 330 -24.33 -13.23 39.91
C LEU A 330 -24.37 -12.68 38.48
N HIS A 331 -24.91 -11.47 38.35
CA HIS A 331 -24.97 -10.72 37.11
C HIS A 331 -23.56 -10.52 36.50
N PRO A 332 -23.32 -10.79 35.20
CA PRO A 332 -21.98 -10.72 34.60
C PRO A 332 -21.24 -9.39 34.82
N PHE A 333 -21.92 -8.24 34.73
CA PHE A 333 -21.31 -6.91 35.02
C PHE A 333 -20.87 -6.70 36.49
N ARG A 334 -21.09 -7.67 37.37
CA ARG A 334 -20.61 -7.66 38.76
C ARG A 334 -19.33 -8.47 38.96
N ARG A 335 -18.82 -9.09 37.91
CA ARG A 335 -17.60 -9.90 37.92
C ARG A 335 -16.41 -9.08 37.48
N TYR A 336 -15.26 -9.30 38.12
CA TYR A 336 -13.98 -8.75 37.65
C TYR A 336 -13.57 -9.40 36.34
N PHE A 337 -12.63 -8.78 35.61
CA PHE A 337 -12.17 -9.28 34.31
C PHE A 337 -11.62 -10.70 34.42
N GLU A 338 -10.88 -11.00 35.49
CA GLU A 338 -10.27 -12.30 35.75
C GLU A 338 -11.30 -13.41 36.08
N GLU A 339 -12.52 -13.02 36.45
CA GLU A 339 -13.62 -13.92 36.79
C GLU A 339 -14.63 -14.07 35.64
N LEU A 340 -14.47 -13.30 34.56
CA LEU A 340 -15.32 -13.39 33.39
C LEU A 340 -14.86 -14.55 32.51
N GLU A 341 -15.77 -15.47 32.27
CA GLU A 341 -15.58 -16.55 31.32
C GLU A 341 -16.42 -16.32 30.07
N VAL A 342 -15.88 -16.77 28.94
CA VAL A 342 -16.64 -16.88 27.69
C VAL A 342 -17.90 -17.71 27.93
N SER A 343 -19.00 -17.27 27.33
CA SER A 343 -20.35 -17.81 27.48
C SER A 343 -21.08 -17.48 28.79
N HIS A 344 -20.51 -16.68 29.71
CA HIS A 344 -21.33 -16.09 30.78
C HIS A 344 -22.51 -15.32 30.18
N SER A 345 -23.71 -15.68 30.63
CA SER A 345 -24.96 -15.18 30.06
C SER A 345 -25.86 -14.65 31.15
N LEU A 346 -26.68 -13.67 30.77
CA LEU A 346 -27.76 -13.14 31.57
C LEU A 346 -29.05 -13.27 30.78
N LEU A 347 -29.96 -14.09 31.26
CA LEU A 347 -31.34 -14.06 30.80
C LEU A 347 -32.07 -12.91 31.50
N THR A 348 -32.36 -11.85 30.77
CA THR A 348 -33.04 -10.67 31.32
C THR A 348 -34.53 -10.95 31.58
N HIS A 349 -35.12 -10.12 32.44
CA HIS A 349 -36.57 -10.03 32.52
C HIS A 349 -37.13 -9.35 31.26
N ARG A 350 -38.44 -9.50 31.01
CA ARG A 350 -39.08 -8.96 29.81
C ARG A 350 -39.61 -7.54 30.06
N ARG A 351 -39.58 -6.71 29.02
CA ARG A 351 -40.31 -5.43 28.94
C ARG A 351 -41.26 -5.46 27.76
N THR A 352 -42.54 -5.22 28.02
CA THR A 352 -43.55 -5.07 26.95
C THR A 352 -43.43 -3.68 26.34
N VAL A 353 -43.37 -3.60 25.01
CA VAL A 353 -43.32 -2.34 24.27
C VAL A 353 -44.74 -1.90 23.91
N SER A 354 -45.07 -0.66 24.23
CA SER A 354 -46.38 -0.04 24.01
C SER A 354 -46.28 1.18 23.08
N GLU A 355 -47.43 1.69 22.63
CA GLU A 355 -47.48 2.95 21.87
C GLU A 355 -46.90 4.13 22.65
N ALA A 356 -47.08 4.16 23.97
CA ALA A 356 -46.50 5.21 24.82
C ALA A 356 -44.97 5.20 24.79
N ASP A 357 -44.34 4.03 24.69
CA ASP A 357 -42.89 3.94 24.52
C ASP A 357 -42.42 4.52 23.17
N ILE A 358 -43.20 4.28 22.10
CA ILE A 358 -42.93 4.83 20.77
C ILE A 358 -43.00 6.36 20.82
N VAL A 359 -44.10 6.90 21.36
CA VAL A 359 -44.32 8.34 21.49
C VAL A 359 -43.26 9.00 22.37
N ASN A 360 -42.98 8.43 23.55
CA ASN A 360 -42.00 9.00 24.46
C ASN A 360 -40.59 8.96 23.88
N PHE A 361 -40.23 7.87 23.21
CA PHE A 361 -38.91 7.77 22.58
C PHE A 361 -38.76 8.75 21.42
N GLY A 362 -39.76 8.89 20.55
CA GLY A 362 -39.72 9.95 19.53
C GLY A 362 -39.73 11.36 20.13
N GLY A 363 -40.42 11.54 21.26
CA GLY A 363 -40.40 12.77 22.06
C GLY A 363 -39.01 13.17 22.52
N VAL A 364 -38.28 12.24 23.14
CA VAL A 364 -36.93 12.52 23.70
C VAL A 364 -35.82 12.50 22.64
N SER A 365 -35.94 11.64 21.63
CA SER A 365 -34.92 11.52 20.57
C SER A 365 -35.11 12.51 19.42
N GLY A 366 -36.32 13.04 19.24
CA GLY A 366 -36.71 13.84 18.08
C GLY A 366 -37.00 13.02 16.82
N ASP A 367 -36.89 11.69 16.89
CA ASP A 367 -37.24 10.81 15.77
C ASP A 367 -38.77 10.67 15.68
N TYR A 368 -39.37 11.43 14.77
CA TYR A 368 -40.80 11.33 14.44
C TYR A 368 -41.03 10.64 13.09
N PHE A 369 -40.14 9.73 12.69
CA PHE A 369 -40.24 9.05 11.41
C PHE A 369 -41.61 8.38 11.26
N TYR A 370 -42.18 8.48 10.05
CA TYR A 370 -43.58 8.12 9.79
C TYR A 370 -43.91 6.66 10.13
N MET A 371 -42.93 5.75 10.05
CA MET A 371 -43.12 4.34 10.44
C MET A 371 -43.39 4.14 11.94
N HIS A 372 -43.14 5.16 12.76
CA HIS A 372 -43.35 5.14 14.22
C HIS A 372 -44.54 6.00 14.65
N PHE A 373 -44.88 7.04 13.88
CA PHE A 373 -45.87 8.07 14.29
C PHE A 373 -47.10 8.17 13.40
N ASP A 374 -47.00 7.87 12.10
CA ASP A 374 -48.10 8.03 11.15
C ASP A 374 -48.78 6.69 10.88
N GLU A 375 -50.03 6.54 11.33
CA GLU A 375 -50.80 5.32 11.11
C GLU A 375 -51.19 5.12 9.64
N ILE A 376 -51.45 6.21 8.91
CA ILE A 376 -51.88 6.14 7.51
C ILE A 376 -50.69 5.69 6.67
N ALA A 377 -49.56 6.39 6.80
CA ALA A 377 -48.36 6.04 6.04
C ALA A 377 -47.81 4.65 6.42
N ALA A 378 -47.91 4.23 7.69
CA ALA A 378 -47.43 2.92 8.12
C ALA A 378 -48.22 1.75 7.53
N LYS A 379 -49.51 1.91 7.19
CA LYS A 379 -50.34 0.88 6.54
C LYS A 379 -49.79 0.47 5.17
N ASP A 380 -49.21 1.43 4.44
CA ASP A 380 -48.65 1.21 3.11
C ASP A 380 -47.21 0.66 3.15
N THR A 381 -46.64 0.49 4.34
CA THR A 381 -45.34 -0.14 4.52
C THR A 381 -45.46 -1.66 4.64
N GLN A 382 -44.34 -2.36 4.48
CA GLN A 382 -44.25 -3.81 4.71
C GLN A 382 -44.66 -4.27 6.12
N PHE A 383 -44.75 -3.35 7.09
CA PHE A 383 -45.12 -3.66 8.47
C PHE A 383 -46.63 -3.56 8.72
N GLY A 384 -47.39 -2.89 7.84
CA GLY A 384 -48.84 -2.71 7.91
C GLY A 384 -49.37 -1.91 9.10
N LYS A 385 -48.49 -1.44 9.99
CA LYS A 385 -48.80 -0.63 11.19
C LYS A 385 -47.54 0.06 11.70
N ARG A 386 -47.72 1.00 12.62
CA ARG A 386 -46.60 1.63 13.33
C ARG A 386 -45.82 0.58 14.12
N ILE A 387 -44.50 0.71 14.07
CA ILE A 387 -43.57 -0.16 14.80
C ILE A 387 -42.77 0.68 15.79
N ALA A 388 -42.16 0.04 16.79
CA ALA A 388 -41.26 0.74 17.70
C ALA A 388 -39.96 1.15 17.00
N HIS A 389 -39.31 2.20 17.53
CA HIS A 389 -37.99 2.63 17.06
C HIS A 389 -36.95 1.52 17.29
N GLY A 390 -36.09 1.27 16.32
CA GLY A 390 -34.97 0.33 16.49
C GLY A 390 -34.03 0.76 17.63
N TYR A 391 -33.74 2.07 17.72
CA TYR A 391 -32.94 2.63 18.81
C TYR A 391 -33.65 2.60 20.17
N PHE A 392 -34.98 2.65 20.21
CA PHE A 392 -35.71 2.40 21.44
C PHE A 392 -35.51 0.95 21.91
N VAL A 393 -35.62 -0.04 21.02
CA VAL A 393 -35.39 -1.45 21.38
C VAL A 393 -33.96 -1.64 21.92
N LEU A 394 -32.95 -1.02 21.30
CA LEU A 394 -31.58 -1.05 21.81
C LEU A 394 -31.45 -0.40 23.20
N SER A 395 -32.06 0.77 23.39
CA SER A 395 -32.02 1.51 24.66
C SER A 395 -32.74 0.76 25.78
N ALA A 396 -33.91 0.18 25.46
CA ALA A 396 -34.66 -0.65 26.37
C ALA A 396 -33.90 -1.94 26.72
N ALA A 397 -33.21 -2.57 25.75
CA ALA A 397 -32.37 -3.74 26.00
C ALA A 397 -31.22 -3.41 26.98
N ALA A 398 -30.51 -2.30 26.78
CA ALA A 398 -29.49 -1.84 27.73
C ALA A 398 -30.08 -1.63 29.13
N GLY A 399 -31.26 -1.02 29.22
CA GLY A 399 -31.99 -0.90 30.48
C GLY A 399 -32.35 -2.23 31.15
N LEU A 400 -32.36 -3.34 30.41
CA LEU A 400 -32.62 -4.69 30.95
C LEU A 400 -31.35 -5.42 31.40
N PHE A 401 -30.22 -5.27 30.70
CA PHE A 401 -29.00 -6.05 30.99
C PHE A 401 -27.89 -5.25 31.69
N VAL A 402 -27.96 -3.93 31.77
CA VAL A 402 -26.94 -3.13 32.46
C VAL A 402 -27.21 -3.15 33.96
N SER A 403 -26.20 -3.48 34.76
CA SER A 403 -26.31 -3.40 36.22
C SER A 403 -26.17 -1.94 36.69
N PRO A 404 -27.14 -1.38 37.44
CA PRO A 404 -27.14 0.06 37.74
C PRO A 404 -26.29 0.48 38.95
N ALA A 405 -25.88 -0.45 39.82
CA ALA A 405 -25.06 -0.10 40.98
C ALA A 405 -23.55 -0.24 40.66
N PRO A 406 -22.66 0.46 41.37
CA PRO A 406 -21.21 0.41 41.14
C PRO A 406 -20.69 -1.02 41.07
N GLY A 407 -19.91 -1.32 40.04
CA GLY A 407 -19.35 -2.64 39.79
C GLY A 407 -17.83 -2.57 39.58
N PRO A 408 -17.20 -3.71 39.29
CA PRO A 408 -15.78 -3.78 38.93
C PRO A 408 -15.47 -3.20 37.54
N VAL A 409 -16.50 -2.89 36.75
CA VAL A 409 -16.42 -2.25 35.42
C VAL A 409 -16.62 -0.74 35.54
#